data_AF-A0A812RQK0-F1
#
_entry.id   AF-A0A812RQK0-F1
#
_cell.length_a   1.000
_cell.length_b   1.000
_cell.length_c   1.000
_cell.angle_alpha   90.00
_cell.angle_beta   90.00
_cell.angle_gamma   90.00
#
_symmetry.space_group_name_H-M   'P 1'
#
loop_
_entity.id
_entity.type
_entity.pdbx_description
1 polymer ?
#
loop_
_entity_poly.entity_id
_entity_poly.type
_entity_poly.pdbx_seq_one_letter_code
_entity_poly.pdbx_strand_id
1 'polypeptide(L)'
;MDYNARQAALFACSTAVGGGLGIVISMVVNLALIEISISPFFSMYFGVLFILVGCLILWRVLSHESENPLQMKRLHLSIFAGTIILSGALCFLLDRKIFVGLAPWMKVPLYMTLGLAVAFALTFSIVDVLNYIIGFFQNSVAKPVVESSQQVFLVLIVSLAALGSLPVWAAGLTV
;
A
#
# COMPACT_ATOMS: atom_id res chain seq x y z
N MET A 1 40.23 -4.90 -8.34
CA MET A 1 39.58 -5.59 -7.20
C MET A 1 38.15 -5.03 -6.96
N ASP A 2 37.45 -4.52 -7.97
CA ASP A 2 36.51 -3.39 -7.69
C ASP A 2 35.07 -3.56 -8.18
N TYR A 3 34.68 -4.74 -8.68
CA TYR A 3 33.28 -4.98 -9.06
C TYR A 3 32.41 -5.31 -7.84
N ASN A 4 32.88 -6.22 -6.98
CA ASN A 4 32.16 -6.65 -5.78
C ASN A 4 31.99 -5.51 -4.76
N ALA A 5 33.02 -4.66 -4.58
CA ALA A 5 32.95 -3.51 -3.67
C ALA A 5 31.95 -2.45 -4.15
N ARG A 6 31.92 -2.17 -5.46
CA ARG A 6 30.96 -1.23 -6.07
C ARG A 6 29.53 -1.77 -5.97
N GLN A 7 29.33 -3.07 -6.18
CA GLN A 7 28.02 -3.70 -6.06
C GLN A 7 27.51 -3.68 -4.62
N ALA A 8 28.39 -3.96 -3.64
CA ALA A 8 28.07 -3.85 -2.21
C ALA A 8 27.70 -2.42 -1.78
N ALA A 9 28.44 -1.41 -2.27
CA ALA A 9 28.12 -0.01 -2.00
C ALA A 9 26.76 0.40 -2.57
N LEU A 10 26.42 -0.04 -3.78
CA LEU A 10 25.11 0.22 -4.39
C LEU A 10 23.96 -0.41 -3.59
N PHE A 11 24.14 -1.64 -3.09
CA PHE A 11 23.16 -2.28 -2.22
C PHE A 11 23.01 -1.57 -0.85
N ALA A 12 24.12 -1.10 -0.28
CA ALA A 12 24.07 -0.32 0.96
C ALA A 12 23.32 1.00 0.77
N CYS A 13 23.58 1.71 -0.33
CA CYS A 13 22.87 2.95 -0.67
C CYS A 13 21.37 2.71 -0.90
N SER A 14 20.98 1.68 -1.66
CA SER A 14 19.57 1.39 -1.91
C SER A 14 18.82 1.02 -0.63
N THR A 15 19.47 0.26 0.25
CA THR A 15 18.91 -0.14 1.56
C THR A 15 18.74 1.07 2.48
N ALA A 16 19.72 1.97 2.54
CA ALA A 16 19.64 3.19 3.33
C ALA A 16 18.52 4.12 2.83
N VAL A 17 18.41 4.33 1.51
CA VAL A 17 17.37 5.17 0.91
C VAL A 17 15.99 4.55 1.11
N GLY A 18 15.84 3.24 0.87
CA GLY A 18 14.59 2.52 1.11
C GLY A 18 14.17 2.55 2.58
N GLY A 19 15.10 2.37 3.51
CA GLY A 19 14.85 2.48 4.94
C GLY A 19 14.39 3.88 5.36
N GLY A 20 15.04 4.93 4.85
CA GLY A 20 14.64 6.32 5.09
C GLY A 20 13.24 6.62 4.56
N LEU A 21 12.93 6.22 3.33
CA LEU A 21 11.58 6.36 2.75
C LEU A 21 10.53 5.59 3.56
N GLY A 22 10.86 4.38 4.02
CA GLY A 22 9.98 3.57 4.86
C GLY A 22 9.62 4.25 6.19
N ILE A 23 10.58 4.91 6.83
CA ILE A 23 10.33 5.68 8.07
C ILE A 23 9.38 6.84 7.81
N VAL A 24 9.58 7.59 6.73
CA VAL A 24 8.70 8.70 6.35
C VAL A 24 7.29 8.21 6.07
N ILE A 25 7.14 7.13 5.30
CA ILE A 25 5.84 6.51 5.01
C ILE A 25 5.17 6.07 6.31
N SER A 26 5.89 5.40 7.22
CA SER A 26 5.35 4.97 8.50
C SER A 26 4.86 6.14 9.36
N MET A 27 5.62 7.24 9.40
CA MET A 27 5.22 8.46 10.12
C MET A 27 3.94 9.06 9.53
N VAL A 28 3.87 9.19 8.21
CA VAL A 28 2.68 9.73 7.52
C VAL A 28 1.45 8.84 7.75
N VAL A 29 1.60 7.52 7.64
CA VAL A 29 0.52 6.56 7.89
C VAL A 29 0.01 6.66 9.32
N ASN A 30 0.92 6.72 10.31
CA ASN A 30 0.52 6.85 11.71
C ASN A 30 -0.22 8.16 12.00
N LEU A 31 0.23 9.28 11.44
CA LEU A 31 -0.45 10.56 11.57
C LEU A 31 -1.83 10.53 10.91
N ALA A 32 -1.94 9.98 9.70
CA ALA A 32 -3.20 9.82 8.99
C ALA A 32 -4.19 8.95 9.77
N LEU A 33 -3.73 7.85 10.39
CA LEU A 33 -4.59 6.98 11.21
C LEU A 33 -5.09 7.70 12.47
N ILE A 34 -4.24 8.47 13.15
CA ILE A 34 -4.64 9.29 14.30
C ILE A 34 -5.70 10.29 13.87
N GLU A 35 -5.49 10.99 12.76
CA GLU A 35 -6.41 12.02 12.28
C GLU A 35 -7.77 11.45 11.84
N ILE A 36 -7.77 10.31 11.14
CA ILE A 36 -8.99 9.56 10.78
C ILE A 36 -9.76 9.11 12.03
N SER A 37 -9.06 8.79 13.12
CA SER A 37 -9.71 8.35 14.37
C SER A 37 -10.37 9.50 15.15
N ILE A 38 -9.91 10.74 14.97
CA ILE A 38 -10.38 11.91 15.72
C ILE A 38 -11.52 12.64 14.99
N SER A 39 -11.43 12.77 13.65
CA SER A 39 -12.35 13.63 12.89
C SER A 39 -13.13 12.90 11.79
N PRO A 40 -14.48 12.86 11.85
CA PRO A 40 -15.30 12.20 10.83
C PRO A 40 -15.33 12.93 9.48
N PHE A 41 -15.07 14.24 9.45
CA PHE A 41 -14.92 14.98 8.20
C PHE A 41 -13.67 14.53 7.44
N PHE A 42 -12.58 14.25 8.17
CA PHE A 42 -11.34 13.76 7.58
C PHE A 42 -11.46 12.32 7.10
N SER A 43 -12.18 11.44 7.81
CA SER A 43 -12.42 10.08 7.34
C SER A 43 -13.21 10.05 6.03
N MET A 44 -14.18 10.96 5.86
CA MET A 44 -14.91 11.13 4.61
C MET A 44 -13.98 11.56 3.46
N TYR A 45 -13.13 12.56 3.71
CA TYR A 45 -12.15 13.04 2.74
C TYR A 45 -11.17 11.95 2.31
N PHE A 46 -10.58 11.22 3.26
CA PHE A 46 -9.69 10.09 2.97
C PHE A 46 -10.41 8.93 2.28
N GLY A 47 -11.69 8.69 2.60
CA GLY A 47 -12.52 7.74 1.89
C GLY A 47 -12.68 8.09 0.41
N VAL A 48 -13.01 9.35 0.09
CA VAL A 48 -13.07 9.84 -1.31
C VAL A 48 -11.71 9.70 -1.98
N LEU A 49 -10.62 10.09 -1.31
CA LEU A 49 -9.26 9.98 -1.85
C LEU A 49 -8.88 8.53 -2.17
N PHE A 50 -9.17 7.56 -1.29
CA PHE A 50 -8.88 6.15 -1.56
C PHE A 50 -9.71 5.60 -2.71
N ILE A 51 -10.99 5.97 -2.82
CA ILE A 51 -11.79 5.59 -3.99
C ILE A 51 -11.19 6.18 -5.26
N LEU A 52 -10.84 7.48 -5.28
CA LEU A 52 -10.23 8.11 -6.45
C LEU A 52 -8.90 7.47 -6.84
N VAL A 53 -7.99 7.27 -5.88
CA VAL A 53 -6.69 6.63 -6.12
C VAL A 53 -6.87 5.18 -6.58
N GLY A 54 -7.75 4.41 -5.95
CA GLY A 54 -8.06 3.04 -6.35
C GLY A 54 -8.63 2.98 -7.77
N CYS A 55 -9.55 3.88 -8.11
CA CYS A 55 -10.08 4.01 -9.47
C CYS A 55 -9.01 4.44 -10.48
N LEU A 56 -8.10 5.36 -10.13
CA LEU A 56 -6.98 5.75 -11.00
C LEU A 56 -6.02 4.60 -11.26
N ILE A 57 -5.71 3.79 -10.24
CA ILE A 57 -4.88 2.59 -10.39
C ILE A 57 -5.58 1.59 -11.30
N LEU A 58 -6.88 1.34 -11.09
CA LEU A 58 -7.66 0.41 -11.90
C LEU A 58 -7.77 0.89 -13.35
N TRP A 59 -8.00 2.18 -13.56
CA TRP A 59 -7.99 2.83 -14.87
C TRP A 59 -6.64 2.65 -15.58
N ARG A 60 -5.53 2.88 -14.87
CA ARG A 60 -4.16 2.70 -15.41
C ARG A 60 -3.87 1.23 -15.78
N VAL A 61 -4.37 0.28 -15.00
CA VAL A 61 -4.22 -1.15 -15.28
C VAL A 61 -5.00 -1.53 -16.55
N LEU A 62 -6.19 -0.96 -16.72
CA LEU A 62 -7.05 -1.19 -17.90
C LEU A 62 -6.52 -0.49 -19.15
N SER A 63 -5.94 0.71 -19.03
CA SER A 63 -5.41 1.47 -20.17
C SER A 63 -4.12 0.88 -20.77
N HIS A 64 -3.51 -0.10 -20.11
CA HIS A 64 -2.30 -0.78 -20.59
C HIS A 64 -2.56 -1.96 -21.55
N GLU A 65 -3.75 -2.04 -22.16
CA GLU A 65 -4.20 -3.07 -23.12
C GLU A 65 -3.45 -3.08 -24.46
N SER A 66 -2.13 -3.33 -24.44
CA SER A 66 -1.39 -3.73 -25.64
C SER A 66 -0.23 -4.66 -25.27
N GLU A 67 -0.30 -5.89 -25.79
CA GLU A 67 0.71 -6.97 -25.78
C GLU A 67 0.98 -7.74 -24.46
N ASN A 68 0.56 -9.03 -24.45
CA ASN A 68 0.82 -10.05 -23.43
C ASN A 68 2.34 -10.26 -23.21
N PRO A 69 2.85 -10.47 -21.96
CA PRO A 69 2.66 -11.71 -21.18
C PRO A 69 2.61 -11.52 -19.63
N LEU A 70 2.20 -10.35 -19.11
CA LEU A 70 2.28 -10.04 -17.66
C LEU A 70 0.94 -10.05 -16.90
N GLN A 71 0.08 -11.03 -17.21
CA GLN A 71 -1.28 -11.16 -16.65
C GLN A 71 -1.28 -11.28 -15.10
N MET A 72 -0.27 -11.95 -14.52
CA MET A 72 -0.12 -12.09 -13.06
C MET A 72 0.10 -10.76 -12.34
N LYS A 73 0.88 -9.82 -12.90
CA LYS A 73 1.09 -8.49 -12.28
C LYS A 73 -0.18 -7.64 -12.34
N ARG A 74 -0.94 -7.72 -13.44
CA ARG A 74 -2.22 -7.02 -13.58
C ARG A 74 -3.25 -7.52 -12.58
N LEU A 75 -3.32 -8.83 -12.36
CA LEU A 75 -4.22 -9.41 -11.37
C LEU A 75 -3.87 -8.97 -9.95
N HIS A 76 -2.57 -8.92 -9.58
CA HIS A 76 -2.14 -8.41 -8.28
C HIS A 76 -2.46 -6.93 -8.10
N LEU A 77 -2.19 -6.08 -9.10
CA LEU A 77 -2.51 -4.66 -9.07
C LEU A 77 -4.03 -4.41 -9.03
N SER A 78 -4.82 -5.25 -9.70
CA SER A 78 -6.29 -5.19 -9.69
C SER A 78 -6.87 -5.60 -8.34
N ILE A 79 -6.41 -6.71 -7.74
CA ILE A 79 -6.81 -7.12 -6.39
C ILE A 79 -6.45 -6.04 -5.38
N PHE A 80 -5.26 -5.45 -5.50
CA PHE A 80 -4.79 -4.36 -4.64
C PHE A 80 -5.62 -3.07 -4.81
N ALA A 81 -5.95 -2.67 -6.04
CA ALA A 81 -6.87 -1.56 -6.27
C ALA A 81 -8.24 -1.85 -5.64
N GLY A 82 -8.71 -3.11 -5.72
CA GLY A 82 -9.91 -3.57 -5.03
C GLY A 82 -9.85 -3.42 -3.51
N THR A 83 -8.72 -3.74 -2.87
CA THR A 83 -8.56 -3.58 -1.41
C THR A 83 -8.52 -2.11 -0.99
N ILE A 84 -7.92 -1.22 -1.80
CA ILE A 84 -7.98 0.24 -1.55
C ILE A 84 -9.41 0.75 -1.66
N ILE A 85 -10.15 0.37 -2.71
CA ILE A 85 -11.54 0.81 -2.91
C ILE A 85 -12.43 0.30 -1.76
N LEU A 86 -12.25 -0.97 -1.36
CA LEU A 86 -12.95 -1.55 -0.23
C LEU A 86 -12.63 -0.80 1.07
N SER A 87 -11.36 -0.46 1.30
CA SER A 87 -10.95 0.35 2.46
C SER A 87 -11.55 1.76 2.45
N GLY A 88 -11.63 2.41 1.27
CA GLY A 88 -12.30 3.70 1.09
C GLY A 88 -13.81 3.63 1.38
N ALA A 89 -14.49 2.57 0.94
CA ALA A 89 -15.89 2.33 1.27
C ALA A 89 -16.09 2.09 2.78
N LEU A 90 -15.16 1.34 3.41
CA LEU A 90 -15.15 1.12 4.86
C LEU A 90 -14.93 2.42 5.65
N CYS A 91 -14.19 3.39 5.11
CA CYS A 91 -14.02 4.72 5.73
C CYS A 91 -15.35 5.51 5.80
N PHE A 92 -16.26 5.36 4.82
CA PHE A 92 -17.60 5.94 4.88
C PHE A 92 -18.52 5.21 5.85
N LEU A 93 -18.40 3.87 5.92
CA LEU A 93 -19.11 3.03 6.89
C LEU A 93 -18.62 3.23 8.33
N LEU A 94 -17.46 3.87 8.51
CA LEU A 94 -16.92 4.29 9.80
C LEU A 94 -17.70 5.48 10.43
N ASP A 95 -18.81 5.90 9.83
CA ASP A 95 -19.70 6.87 10.43
C ASP A 95 -20.13 6.45 11.84
N ARG A 96 -20.23 7.45 12.73
CA ARG A 96 -20.18 7.37 14.20
C ARG A 96 -21.19 6.40 14.83
N LYS A 97 -22.20 5.95 14.08
CA LYS A 97 -23.31 5.11 14.53
C LYS A 97 -22.96 3.62 14.63
N ILE A 98 -22.03 3.10 13.81
CA ILE A 98 -21.59 1.69 13.89
C ILE A 98 -20.42 1.53 14.88
N PHE A 99 -19.61 2.58 15.07
CA PHE A 99 -18.39 2.54 15.90
C PHE A 99 -18.65 2.48 17.43
N VAL A 100 -19.85 2.89 17.86
CA VAL A 100 -20.29 2.86 19.27
C VAL A 100 -20.70 1.45 19.72
N GLY A 101 -21.15 0.60 18.79
CA GLY A 101 -21.56 -0.79 19.07
C GLY A 101 -20.53 -1.85 18.71
N LEU A 102 -19.43 -1.50 18.04
CA LEU A 102 -18.45 -2.48 17.54
C LEU A 102 -17.46 -2.89 18.63
N ALA A 103 -17.32 -4.21 18.83
CA ALA A 103 -16.35 -4.78 19.74
C ALA A 103 -14.91 -4.33 19.41
N PRO A 104 -14.05 -4.11 20.42
CA PRO A 104 -12.65 -3.68 20.23
C PRO A 104 -11.87 -4.54 19.20
N TRP A 105 -12.21 -5.84 19.14
CA TRP A 105 -11.64 -6.82 18.22
C TRP A 105 -11.83 -6.50 16.73
N MET A 106 -12.90 -5.79 16.35
CA MET A 106 -13.15 -5.41 14.96
C MET A 106 -12.54 -4.05 14.60
N LYS A 107 -12.21 -3.22 15.60
CA LYS A 107 -11.55 -1.92 15.37
C LYS A 107 -10.11 -2.10 14.93
N VAL A 108 -9.39 -3.05 15.55
CA VAL A 108 -7.99 -3.34 15.23
C VAL A 108 -7.75 -3.73 13.76
N PRO A 109 -8.43 -4.75 13.18
CA PRO A 109 -8.23 -5.14 11.78
C PRO A 109 -8.67 -4.05 10.79
N LEU A 110 -9.66 -3.23 11.17
CA LEU A 110 -10.08 -2.11 10.35
C LEU A 110 -8.97 -1.05 10.25
N TYR A 111 -8.35 -0.67 11.37
CA TYR A 111 -7.21 0.26 11.34
C TYR A 111 -5.98 -0.34 10.65
N MET A 112 -5.76 -1.66 10.77
CA MET A 112 -4.66 -2.34 10.07
C MET A 112 -4.87 -2.32 8.55
N THR A 113 -6.07 -2.65 8.08
CA THR A 113 -6.39 -2.63 6.64
C THR A 113 -6.35 -1.22 6.06
N LEU A 114 -6.81 -0.20 6.80
CA LEU A 114 -6.64 1.21 6.43
C LEU A 114 -5.16 1.60 6.33
N GLY A 115 -4.38 1.32 7.38
CA GLY A 115 -2.95 1.66 7.42
C GLY A 115 -2.18 1.02 6.28
N LEU A 116 -2.50 -0.25 5.98
CA LEU A 116 -1.94 -0.99 4.86
C LEU A 116 -2.29 -0.35 3.51
N ALA A 117 -3.56 0.00 3.28
CA ALA A 117 -4.01 0.67 2.06
C ALA A 117 -3.29 2.01 1.85
N VAL A 118 -3.16 2.84 2.90
CA VAL A 118 -2.43 4.12 2.86
C VAL A 118 -0.97 3.90 2.50
N ALA A 119 -0.29 2.99 3.22
CA ALA A 119 1.15 2.74 3.06
C ALA A 119 1.47 2.30 1.62
N PHE A 120 0.65 1.44 1.05
CA PHE A 120 0.83 1.00 -0.32
C PHE A 120 0.49 2.07 -1.35
N ALA A 121 -0.58 2.85 -1.16
CA ALA A 121 -0.92 3.96 -2.05
C ALA A 121 0.22 4.99 -2.12
N LEU A 122 0.81 5.33 -0.96
CA LEU A 122 1.99 6.20 -0.87
C LEU A 122 3.20 5.59 -1.58
N THR A 123 3.47 4.30 -1.35
CA THR A 123 4.59 3.60 -1.99
C THR A 123 4.45 3.60 -3.52
N PHE A 124 3.25 3.30 -4.02
CA PHE A 124 2.98 3.31 -5.46
C PHE A 124 3.11 4.72 -6.06
N SER A 125 2.61 5.75 -5.35
CA SER A 125 2.75 7.14 -5.78
C SER A 125 4.21 7.59 -5.83
N ILE A 126 5.03 7.20 -4.84
CA ILE A 126 6.48 7.47 -4.84
C ILE A 126 7.16 6.79 -6.04
N VAL A 127 6.84 5.53 -6.30
CA VAL A 127 7.40 4.79 -7.46
C VAL A 127 6.99 5.46 -8.77
N ASP A 128 5.76 5.93 -8.90
CA ASP A 128 5.30 6.67 -10.07
C ASP A 128 6.04 8.01 -10.26
N VAL A 129 6.23 8.77 -9.18
CA VAL A 129 7.00 10.02 -9.22
C VAL A 129 8.46 9.75 -9.59
N LEU A 130 9.08 8.72 -9.02
CA LEU A 130 10.43 8.31 -9.37
C LEU A 130 10.53 7.91 -10.84
N ASN A 131 9.59 7.09 -11.34
CA ASN A 131 9.53 6.71 -12.75
C ASN A 131 9.32 7.93 -13.66
N TYR A 132 8.48 8.87 -13.27
CA TYR A 132 8.27 10.13 -13.99
C TYR A 132 9.59 10.92 -14.07
N ILE A 133 10.24 11.18 -12.93
CA ILE A 133 11.51 11.92 -12.85
C ILE A 133 12.59 11.24 -13.69
N ILE A 134 12.78 9.93 -13.55
CA ILE A 134 13.76 9.16 -14.34
C ILE A 134 13.45 9.26 -15.83
N GLY A 135 12.16 9.21 -16.21
CA GLY A 135 11.70 9.40 -17.58
C GLY A 135 12.06 10.77 -18.19
N PHE A 136 12.17 11.85 -17.39
CA PHE A 136 12.69 13.14 -17.89
C PHE A 136 14.19 13.12 -18.16
N PHE A 137 14.95 12.32 -17.42
CA PHE A 137 16.40 12.24 -17.54
C PHE A 137 16.88 11.18 -18.55
N GLN A 138 15.99 10.27 -18.99
CA GLN A 138 16.31 9.25 -20.00
C GLN A 138 15.70 9.62 -21.37
N ASN A 139 16.56 9.90 -22.36
CA ASN A 139 16.16 10.21 -23.74
C ASN A 139 15.59 9.00 -24.52
N SER A 140 15.33 7.85 -23.87
CA SER A 140 14.79 6.65 -24.51
C SER A 140 13.93 5.87 -23.52
N VAL A 141 12.75 5.46 -24.00
CA VAL A 141 11.66 4.82 -23.26
C VAL A 141 12.16 3.57 -22.54
N ALA A 142 12.54 3.72 -21.27
CA ALA A 142 12.84 2.61 -20.39
C ALA A 142 11.53 2.07 -19.80
N LYS A 143 11.38 0.74 -19.86
CA LYS A 143 10.25 0.01 -19.28
C LYS A 143 10.10 0.38 -17.80
N PRO A 144 8.86 0.64 -17.31
CA PRO A 144 8.63 1.10 -15.94
C PRO A 144 9.20 0.11 -14.91
N VAL A 145 9.91 0.66 -13.92
CA VAL A 145 10.59 -0.06 -12.83
C VAL A 145 9.54 -0.57 -11.82
N VAL A 146 8.74 -1.54 -12.24
CA VAL A 146 7.86 -2.31 -11.35
C VAL A 146 8.12 -3.78 -11.62
N GLU A 147 9.34 -4.20 -11.32
CA GLU A 147 9.82 -5.56 -11.53
C GLU A 147 10.38 -6.19 -10.25
N SER A 148 9.50 -6.36 -9.26
CA SER A 148 9.63 -7.55 -8.42
C SER A 148 8.26 -8.07 -8.00
N SER A 149 7.70 -8.96 -8.82
CA SER A 149 6.50 -9.73 -8.49
C SER A 149 6.66 -10.53 -7.19
N GLN A 150 7.90 -10.88 -6.82
CA GLN A 150 8.21 -11.64 -5.61
C GLN A 150 8.10 -10.80 -4.33
N GLN A 151 8.48 -9.52 -4.39
CA GLN A 151 8.40 -8.63 -3.24
C GLN A 151 6.94 -8.27 -2.90
N VAL A 152 6.10 -8.10 -3.93
CA VAL A 152 4.65 -7.84 -3.76
C VAL A 152 3.92 -9.07 -3.21
N PHE A 153 4.26 -10.27 -3.66
CA PHE A 153 3.71 -11.52 -3.12
C PHE A 153 4.10 -11.73 -1.65
N LEU A 154 5.35 -11.42 -1.28
CA LEU A 154 5.79 -11.46 0.11
C LEU A 154 5.02 -10.46 0.98
N VAL A 155 4.82 -9.22 0.54
CA VAL A 155 4.05 -8.25 1.34
C VAL A 155 2.58 -8.65 1.42
N LEU A 156 1.99 -9.17 0.34
CA LEU A 156 0.60 -9.67 0.34
C LEU A 156 0.44 -10.86 1.31
N ILE A 157 1.36 -11.84 1.28
CA ILE A 157 1.36 -12.97 2.22
C ILE A 157 1.60 -12.50 3.65
N VAL A 158 2.55 -11.59 3.89
CA VAL A 158 2.80 -11.05 5.24
C VAL A 158 1.57 -10.31 5.75
N SER A 159 0.87 -9.56 4.88
CA SER A 159 -0.35 -8.84 5.23
C SER A 159 -1.51 -9.78 5.53
N LEU A 160 -1.70 -10.83 4.72
CA LEU A 160 -2.70 -11.88 4.95
C LEU A 160 -2.37 -12.74 6.17
N ALA A 161 -1.10 -13.05 6.42
CA ALA A 161 -0.65 -13.80 7.58
C ALA A 161 -0.77 -12.98 8.87
N ALA A 162 -0.52 -11.67 8.82
CA ALA A 162 -0.80 -10.75 9.92
C ALA A 162 -2.30 -10.64 10.21
N LEU A 163 -3.16 -10.66 9.18
CA LEU A 163 -4.62 -10.73 9.34
C LEU A 163 -5.09 -12.08 9.89
N GLY A 164 -4.47 -13.18 9.45
CA GLY A 164 -4.79 -14.56 9.82
C GLY A 164 -4.23 -15.00 11.18
N SER A 165 -3.22 -14.32 11.72
CA SER A 165 -2.66 -14.60 13.05
C SER A 165 -3.41 -13.89 14.19
N LEU A 166 -4.18 -12.85 13.88
CA LEU A 166 -5.08 -12.18 14.84
C LEU A 166 -6.11 -13.13 15.50
N PRO A 167 -6.79 -14.06 14.80
CA PRO A 167 -7.69 -15.01 15.46
C PRO A 167 -6.96 -16.07 16.30
N VAL A 168 -5.70 -16.40 16.01
CA VAL A 168 -4.93 -17.41 16.77
C VAL A 168 -4.37 -16.83 18.07
N TRP A 169 -3.95 -15.56 18.07
CA TRP A 169 -3.48 -14.89 19.29
C TRP A 169 -4.65 -14.45 20.21
N ALA A 170 -5.82 -14.17 19.63
CA ALA A 170 -7.04 -13.87 20.39
C ALA A 170 -7.63 -15.09 21.10
N ALA A 171 -7.59 -16.27 20.48
CA ALA A 171 -8.06 -17.52 21.09
C ALA A 171 -7.14 -18.04 22.21
N GLY A 172 -5.87 -17.60 22.25
CA GLY A 172 -4.92 -17.92 23.31
C GLY A 172 -5.07 -17.08 24.59
N LEU A 173 -5.89 -16.02 24.58
CA LEU A 173 -6.18 -15.19 25.77
C LEU A 173 -7.51 -15.55 26.46
N THR A 174 -8.22 -16.57 25.97
CA THR A 174 -9.47 -17.07 26.57
C THR A 174 -9.34 -18.48 27.16
N VAL A 175 -8.17 -18.82 27.69
CA VAL A 175 -7.97 -19.97 28.60
C VAL A 175 -7.26 -19.49 29.86
#